data_AF-A0A091LN32-F1
#
_entry.id   AF-A0A091LN32-F1
#
_cell.length_a   1.000
_cell.length_b   1.000
_cell.length_c   1.000
_cell.angle_alpha   90.00
_cell.angle_beta   90.00
_cell.angle_gamma   90.00
#
_symmetry.space_group_name_H-M   'P 1'
#
loop_
_entity.id
_entity.type
_entity.pdbx_description
1 polymer ?
#
loop_
_entity_poly.entity_id
_entity_poly.type
_entity_poly.pdbx_seq_one_letter_code
_entity_poly.pdbx_strand_id
1 'polypeptide(L)'
;MHPNLTKGFGMIGPKDFFPLLDFAFMPNNSLLPSLQEQLRRLYPRLKVLAFGAKPETSLHTYFPSFLSRATPSCPPTMKKELLTSMSQCLSLDPLSFSVWRQLYTKHLSQSSLLLNHLLESWDSSSKKVRQSLQETVRSFKVTNEELAARGPNSDQDVAACNAACKELLRKMKGRGVPWLRLLLVLLVFAAGFLLHDVRTHGSFQAVSSAALLHSSGVLPAAQQAWQKVSHCCLEGYREPSLLGTHSPALPG
;
A
#
# COMPACT_ATOMS: atom_id res chain seq x y z
N MET A 1 -8.13 -4.51 -40.87
CA MET A 1 -8.21 -4.90 -39.44
C MET A 1 -9.67 -4.80 -38.99
N HIS A 2 -10.25 -5.83 -38.37
CA HIS A 2 -11.65 -5.78 -37.90
C HIS A 2 -11.78 -4.95 -36.61
N PRO A 3 -12.55 -3.85 -36.60
CA PRO A 3 -12.64 -2.93 -35.46
C PRO A 3 -13.64 -3.37 -34.38
N ASN A 4 -14.53 -4.33 -34.65
CA ASN A 4 -15.56 -4.77 -33.70
C ASN A 4 -15.22 -6.14 -33.08
N LEU A 5 -14.58 -6.11 -31.90
CA LEU A 5 -14.29 -7.30 -31.09
C LEU A 5 -15.56 -7.92 -30.46
N THR A 6 -16.68 -7.20 -30.48
CA THR A 6 -17.96 -7.60 -29.90
C THR A 6 -18.51 -8.90 -30.45
N LYS A 7 -18.23 -9.23 -31.72
CA LYS A 7 -18.65 -10.50 -32.34
C LYS A 7 -17.89 -11.72 -31.81
N GLY A 8 -16.73 -11.53 -31.18
CA GLY A 8 -15.88 -12.61 -30.67
C GLY A 8 -15.94 -12.82 -29.16
N PHE A 9 -16.79 -12.08 -28.45
CA PHE A 9 -16.89 -12.18 -26.99
C PHE A 9 -17.41 -13.55 -26.55
N GLY A 10 -16.72 -14.16 -25.59
CA GLY A 10 -17.11 -15.46 -25.03
C GLY A 10 -16.84 -16.65 -25.95
N MET A 11 -16.26 -16.44 -27.13
CA MET A 11 -15.83 -17.55 -28.01
C MET A 11 -14.61 -18.29 -27.46
N ILE A 12 -13.80 -17.62 -26.63
CA ILE A 12 -12.62 -18.20 -25.98
C ILE A 12 -12.96 -18.36 -24.50
N GLY A 13 -13.25 -19.59 -24.07
CA GLY A 13 -13.46 -19.88 -22.66
C GLY A 13 -12.15 -19.96 -21.88
N PRO A 14 -12.21 -20.12 -20.54
CA PRO A 14 -11.01 -20.34 -19.72
C PRO A 14 -10.12 -21.47 -20.25
N LYS A 15 -10.73 -22.58 -20.68
CA LYS A 15 -10.01 -23.77 -21.17
C LYS A 15 -9.12 -23.47 -22.37
N ASP A 16 -9.57 -22.60 -23.28
CA ASP A 16 -8.83 -22.24 -24.49
C ASP A 16 -7.91 -21.04 -24.25
N PHE A 17 -8.29 -20.16 -23.32
CA PHE A 17 -7.54 -18.95 -22.99
C PHE A 17 -6.21 -19.23 -22.28
N PHE A 18 -6.18 -20.14 -21.31
CA PHE A 18 -4.97 -20.39 -20.52
C PHE A 18 -3.81 -21.01 -21.30
N PRO A 19 -4.04 -21.98 -22.23
CA PRO A 19 -2.99 -22.41 -23.15
C PRO A 19 -2.37 -21.25 -23.92
N LEU A 20 -3.15 -20.26 -24.36
CA LEU A 20 -2.63 -19.07 -25.06
C LEU A 20 -1.73 -18.22 -24.15
N LEU A 21 -2.08 -18.08 -22.87
CA LEU A 21 -1.24 -17.43 -21.87
C LEU A 21 0.07 -18.22 -21.68
N ASP A 22 -0.01 -19.54 -21.52
CA ASP A 22 1.14 -20.39 -21.28
C ASP A 22 2.11 -20.33 -22.48
N PHE A 23 1.60 -20.39 -23.71
CA PHE A 23 2.39 -20.17 -24.93
C PHE A 23 2.99 -18.77 -25.05
N ALA A 24 2.25 -17.73 -24.66
CA ALA A 24 2.72 -16.35 -24.79
C ALA A 24 3.85 -15.99 -23.81
N PHE A 25 3.86 -16.60 -22.62
CA PHE A 25 4.73 -16.15 -21.52
C PHE A 25 5.68 -17.20 -20.94
N MET A 26 5.43 -18.50 -21.12
CA MET A 26 6.33 -19.53 -20.60
C MET A 26 7.52 -19.74 -21.55
N PRO A 27 8.77 -19.82 -21.04
CA PRO A 27 9.93 -20.18 -21.83
C PRO A 27 9.87 -21.66 -22.26
N ASN A 28 10.69 -22.02 -23.26
CA ASN A 28 10.88 -23.41 -23.70
C ASN A 28 9.60 -24.13 -24.15
N ASN A 29 8.64 -23.38 -24.72
CA ASN A 29 7.51 -23.99 -25.39
C ASN A 29 7.81 -24.26 -26.88
N SER A 30 6.89 -24.94 -27.56
CA SER A 30 7.08 -25.37 -28.95
C SER A 30 6.99 -24.25 -30.00
N LEU A 31 6.71 -23.00 -29.61
CA LEU A 31 6.64 -21.86 -30.53
C LEU A 31 8.02 -21.26 -30.80
N LEU A 32 8.24 -20.87 -32.06
CA LEU A 32 9.38 -20.02 -32.41
C LEU A 32 9.34 -18.70 -31.61
N PRO A 33 10.50 -18.16 -31.16
CA PRO A 33 10.55 -16.91 -30.40
C PRO A 33 9.86 -15.73 -31.08
N SER A 34 9.95 -15.64 -32.42
CA SER A 34 9.26 -14.61 -33.21
C SER A 34 7.74 -14.71 -33.14
N LEU A 35 7.19 -15.93 -33.22
CA LEU A 35 5.76 -16.21 -33.09
C LEU A 35 5.28 -15.97 -31.65
N GLN A 36 6.10 -16.32 -30.67
CA GLN A 36 5.79 -16.07 -29.27
C GLN A 36 5.67 -14.56 -29.00
N GLU A 37 6.57 -13.75 -29.54
CA GLU A 37 6.52 -12.29 -29.44
C GLU A 37 5.29 -11.71 -30.15
N GLN A 38 4.93 -12.23 -31.33
CA GLN A 38 3.68 -11.85 -32.00
C GLN A 38 2.44 -12.20 -31.17
N LEU A 39 2.40 -13.41 -30.59
CA LEU A 39 1.31 -13.84 -29.72
C LEU A 39 1.20 -12.93 -28.49
N ARG A 40 2.33 -12.55 -27.89
CA ARG A 40 2.37 -11.62 -26.73
C ARG A 40 1.81 -10.24 -27.07
N ARG A 41 2.04 -9.74 -28.28
CA ARG A 41 1.46 -8.47 -28.77
C ARG A 41 -0.06 -8.58 -28.99
N LEU A 42 -0.54 -9.75 -29.41
CA LEU A 42 -1.98 -10.00 -29.61
C LEU A 42 -2.71 -10.36 -28.32
N TYR A 43 -1.99 -10.85 -27.32
CA TYR A 43 -2.54 -11.36 -26.07
C TYR A 43 -3.51 -10.41 -25.35
N PRO A 44 -3.26 -9.08 -25.24
CA PRO A 44 -4.21 -8.17 -24.62
C PRO A 44 -5.59 -8.18 -25.30
N ARG A 45 -5.63 -8.32 -26.64
CA ARG A 45 -6.89 -8.41 -27.39
C ARG A 45 -7.57 -9.76 -27.16
N LEU A 46 -6.80 -10.84 -27.12
CA LEU A 46 -7.32 -12.18 -26.81
C LEU A 46 -7.92 -12.22 -25.40
N LYS A 47 -7.30 -11.56 -24.42
CA LYS A 47 -7.84 -11.43 -23.06
C LYS A 47 -9.16 -10.68 -23.02
N VAL A 48 -9.27 -9.57 -23.75
CA VAL A 48 -10.55 -8.83 -23.88
C VAL A 48 -11.63 -9.72 -24.51
N LEU A 49 -11.29 -10.53 -25.52
CA LEU A 49 -12.22 -11.46 -26.15
C LEU A 49 -12.68 -12.57 -25.18
N ALA A 50 -11.75 -13.14 -24.42
CA ALA A 50 -12.04 -14.20 -23.45
C ALA A 50 -12.90 -13.69 -22.28
N PHE A 51 -12.60 -12.49 -21.77
CA PHE A 51 -13.37 -11.87 -20.69
C PHE A 51 -14.79 -11.50 -21.15
N GLY A 52 -14.96 -11.29 -22.46
CA GLY A 52 -16.27 -11.12 -23.08
C GLY A 52 -16.97 -9.83 -22.69
N ALA A 53 -18.29 -9.80 -22.90
CA ALA A 53 -19.11 -8.59 -22.71
C ALA A 53 -19.42 -8.27 -21.24
N LYS A 54 -19.35 -9.26 -20.35
CA LYS A 54 -19.74 -9.17 -18.93
C LYS A 54 -18.64 -9.71 -18.01
N PRO A 55 -17.46 -9.07 -17.96
CA PRO A 55 -16.39 -9.48 -17.07
C PRO A 55 -16.80 -9.45 -15.58
N GLU A 56 -17.66 -8.51 -15.19
CA GLU A 56 -18.13 -8.31 -13.81
C GLU A 56 -18.91 -9.48 -13.22
N THR A 57 -19.37 -10.43 -14.05
CA THR A 57 -20.09 -11.63 -13.60
C THR A 57 -19.39 -12.94 -13.98
N SER A 58 -18.19 -12.90 -14.58
CA SER A 58 -17.54 -14.10 -15.12
C SER A 58 -16.08 -14.27 -14.73
N LEU A 59 -15.38 -13.20 -14.31
CA LEU A 59 -13.94 -13.28 -14.01
C LEU A 59 -13.59 -14.16 -12.82
N HIS A 60 -14.52 -14.38 -11.88
CA HIS A 60 -14.33 -15.35 -10.80
C HIS A 60 -14.07 -16.78 -11.32
N THR A 61 -14.51 -17.13 -12.54
CA THR A 61 -14.25 -18.44 -13.17
C THR A 61 -12.82 -18.57 -13.71
N TYR A 62 -12.18 -17.44 -14.04
CA TYR A 62 -10.80 -17.39 -14.51
C TYR A 62 -9.80 -17.34 -13.35
N PHE A 63 -10.19 -16.71 -12.25
CA PHE A 63 -9.34 -16.49 -11.08
C PHE A 63 -8.59 -17.75 -10.59
N PRO A 64 -9.23 -18.94 -10.43
CA PRO A 64 -8.53 -20.15 -9.98
C PRO A 64 -7.35 -20.53 -10.86
N SER A 65 -7.51 -20.39 -12.18
CA SER A 65 -6.51 -20.81 -13.17
C SER A 65 -5.36 -19.81 -13.30
N PHE A 66 -5.62 -18.52 -13.03
CA PHE A 66 -4.55 -17.54 -12.84
C PHE A 66 -3.77 -17.80 -11.55
N LEU A 67 -4.49 -18.04 -10.43
CA LEU A 67 -3.88 -18.26 -9.13
C LEU A 67 -2.99 -19.49 -9.12
N SER A 68 -3.47 -20.63 -9.65
CA SER A 68 -2.70 -21.87 -9.69
C SER A 68 -1.42 -21.76 -10.51
N ARG A 69 -1.40 -20.88 -11.53
CA ARG A 69 -0.24 -20.62 -12.39
C ARG A 69 0.78 -19.67 -11.80
N ALA A 70 0.43 -18.88 -10.78
CA ALA A 70 1.31 -17.84 -10.23
C ALA A 70 2.39 -18.41 -9.31
N THR A 71 3.20 -19.35 -9.81
CA THR A 71 4.25 -19.99 -9.01
C THR A 71 5.42 -19.02 -8.77
N PRO A 72 6.21 -19.24 -7.69
CA PRO A 72 7.42 -18.45 -7.44
C PRO A 72 8.45 -18.51 -8.58
N SER A 73 8.48 -19.61 -9.33
CA SER A 73 9.37 -19.86 -10.46
C SER A 73 8.91 -19.24 -11.79
N CYS A 74 7.74 -18.58 -11.82
CA CYS A 74 7.25 -17.96 -13.04
C CYS A 74 8.23 -16.89 -13.57
N PRO A 75 8.42 -16.82 -14.90
CA PRO A 75 9.13 -15.72 -15.54
C PRO A 75 8.56 -14.36 -15.12
N PRO A 76 9.38 -13.31 -14.97
CA PRO A 76 8.91 -12.00 -14.48
C PRO A 76 7.75 -11.41 -15.31
N THR A 77 7.78 -11.59 -16.63
CA THR A 77 6.72 -11.14 -17.54
C THR A 77 5.41 -11.88 -17.33
N MET A 78 5.47 -13.21 -17.17
CA MET A 78 4.32 -14.05 -16.84
C MET A 78 3.74 -13.67 -15.48
N LYS A 79 4.61 -13.54 -14.47
CA LYS A 79 4.22 -13.18 -13.10
C LYS A 79 3.48 -11.85 -13.07
N LYS A 80 4.00 -10.84 -13.78
CA LYS A 80 3.34 -9.53 -13.92
C LYS A 80 1.96 -9.66 -14.56
N GLU A 81 1.83 -10.43 -15.63
CA GLU A 81 0.54 -10.62 -16.32
C GLU A 81 -0.49 -11.36 -15.43
N LEU A 82 -0.06 -12.41 -14.73
CA LEU A 82 -0.90 -13.17 -13.80
C LEU A 82 -1.41 -12.29 -12.65
N LEU A 83 -0.51 -11.54 -11.99
CA LEU A 83 -0.86 -10.66 -10.89
C LEU A 83 -1.80 -9.53 -11.32
N THR A 84 -1.52 -8.92 -12.47
CA THR A 84 -2.37 -7.87 -13.06
C THR A 84 -3.76 -8.42 -13.39
N SER A 85 -3.83 -9.62 -13.98
CA SER A 85 -5.10 -10.25 -14.33
C SER A 85 -5.91 -10.70 -13.11
N MET A 86 -5.26 -11.23 -12.06
CA MET A 86 -5.94 -11.51 -10.79
C MET A 86 -6.46 -10.24 -10.12
N SER A 87 -5.66 -9.16 -10.11
CA SER A 87 -6.09 -7.85 -9.60
C SER A 87 -7.28 -7.30 -10.38
N GLN A 88 -7.32 -7.50 -11.70
CA GLN A 88 -8.46 -7.15 -12.55
C GLN A 88 -9.70 -7.99 -12.21
N CYS A 89 -9.56 -9.30 -11.97
CA CYS A 89 -10.66 -10.16 -11.52
C CYS A 89 -11.26 -9.65 -10.20
N LEU A 90 -10.41 -9.35 -9.21
CA LEU A 90 -10.84 -8.81 -7.91
C LEU A 90 -11.49 -7.42 -8.03
N SER A 91 -11.04 -6.62 -9.01
CA SER A 91 -11.56 -5.26 -9.20
C SER A 91 -12.92 -5.20 -9.89
N LEU A 92 -13.17 -6.11 -10.83
CA LEU A 92 -14.38 -6.10 -11.66
C LEU A 92 -15.46 -7.06 -11.17
N ASP A 93 -15.07 -8.23 -10.66
CA ASP A 93 -16.01 -9.28 -10.23
C ASP A 93 -15.85 -9.56 -8.73
N PRO A 94 -16.79 -9.10 -7.88
CA PRO A 94 -16.75 -9.30 -6.43
C PRO A 94 -16.71 -10.78 -6.00
N LEU A 95 -17.23 -11.72 -6.81
CA LEU A 95 -17.20 -13.15 -6.50
C LEU A 95 -15.76 -13.70 -6.50
N SER A 96 -14.84 -13.04 -7.21
CA SER A 96 -13.41 -13.41 -7.23
C SER A 96 -12.80 -13.42 -5.82
N PHE A 97 -13.22 -12.52 -4.92
CA PHE A 97 -12.78 -12.54 -3.52
C PHE A 97 -13.27 -13.78 -2.78
N SER A 98 -14.51 -14.21 -3.06
CA SER A 98 -15.06 -15.42 -2.44
C SER A 98 -14.32 -16.67 -2.89
N VAL A 99 -14.07 -16.78 -4.20
CA VAL A 99 -13.28 -17.87 -4.80
C VAL A 99 -11.87 -17.87 -4.22
N TRP A 100 -11.22 -16.71 -4.12
CA TRP A 100 -9.89 -16.61 -3.52
C TRP A 100 -9.87 -17.14 -2.08
N ARG A 101 -10.88 -16.78 -1.27
CA ARG A 101 -10.99 -17.27 0.11
C ARG A 101 -11.07 -18.80 0.21
N GLN A 102 -11.82 -19.42 -0.69
CA GLN A 102 -11.96 -20.89 -0.76
C GLN A 102 -10.65 -21.58 -1.17
N LEU A 103 -9.84 -20.93 -1.99
CA LEU A 103 -8.59 -21.47 -2.54
C LEU A 103 -7.37 -21.17 -1.67
N TYR A 104 -7.49 -20.25 -0.72
CA TYR A 104 -6.36 -19.67 0.01
C TYR A 104 -5.43 -20.70 0.65
N THR A 105 -5.98 -21.66 1.41
CA THR A 105 -5.19 -22.67 2.13
C THR A 105 -4.44 -23.63 1.21
N LYS A 106 -4.92 -23.80 -0.03
CA LYS A 106 -4.29 -24.65 -1.05
C LYS A 106 -3.25 -23.89 -1.89
N HIS A 107 -3.25 -22.57 -1.82
CA HIS A 107 -2.46 -21.70 -2.68
C HIS A 107 -1.78 -20.57 -1.88
N LEU A 108 -1.16 -20.90 -0.75
CA LEU A 108 -0.54 -19.91 0.14
C LEU A 108 0.62 -19.18 -0.54
N SER A 109 1.54 -19.90 -1.16
CA SER A 109 2.68 -19.28 -1.88
C SER A 109 2.19 -18.33 -2.97
N GLN A 110 1.20 -18.71 -3.78
CA GLN A 110 0.65 -17.85 -4.83
C GLN A 110 -0.16 -16.68 -4.26
N SER A 111 -0.90 -16.92 -3.17
CA SER A 111 -1.64 -15.86 -2.46
C SER A 111 -0.70 -14.82 -1.85
N SER A 112 0.47 -15.22 -1.36
CA SER A 112 1.48 -14.29 -0.83
C SER A 112 1.93 -13.31 -1.92
N LEU A 113 2.12 -13.78 -3.15
CA LEU A 113 2.51 -12.94 -4.28
C LEU A 113 1.41 -11.94 -4.65
N LEU A 114 0.15 -12.40 -4.66
CA LEU A 114 -1.00 -11.54 -4.93
C LEU A 114 -1.20 -10.50 -3.83
N LEU A 115 -1.07 -10.88 -2.55
CA LEU A 115 -1.18 -9.95 -1.42
C LEU A 115 -0.13 -8.85 -1.48
N ASN A 116 1.13 -9.20 -1.79
CA ASN A 116 2.20 -8.21 -1.97
C ASN A 116 1.94 -7.28 -3.16
N HIS A 117 1.47 -7.82 -4.29
CA HIS A 117 1.09 -7.01 -5.44
C HIS A 117 -0.03 -6.01 -5.10
N LEU A 118 -1.06 -6.44 -4.38
CA LEU A 118 -2.15 -5.57 -3.93
C LEU A 118 -1.70 -4.53 -2.90
N LEU A 119 -0.68 -4.84 -2.10
CA LEU A 119 -0.07 -3.92 -1.15
C LEU A 119 0.71 -2.80 -1.86
N GLU A 120 1.46 -3.16 -2.92
CA GLU A 120 2.15 -2.21 -3.81
C GLU A 120 1.16 -1.31 -4.55
N SER A 121 0.08 -1.88 -5.10
CA SER A 121 -0.97 -1.15 -5.82
C SER A 121 -2.10 -0.63 -4.93
N TRP A 122 -1.88 -0.53 -3.61
CA TRP A 122 -2.93 -0.15 -2.65
C TRP A 122 -3.51 1.24 -2.94
N ASP A 123 -2.65 2.21 -3.23
CA ASP A 123 -3.04 3.60 -3.37
C ASP A 123 -3.84 3.88 -4.66
N SER A 124 -3.64 3.06 -5.70
CA SER A 124 -4.40 3.11 -6.95
C SER A 124 -5.70 2.31 -6.91
N SER A 125 -5.90 1.45 -5.91
CA SER A 125 -7.10 0.60 -5.80
C SER A 125 -8.35 1.42 -5.44
N SER A 126 -9.53 1.04 -5.96
CA SER A 126 -10.79 1.74 -5.65
C SER A 126 -11.25 1.52 -4.20
N LYS A 127 -12.09 2.42 -3.66
CA LYS A 127 -12.61 2.29 -2.28
C LYS A 127 -13.35 0.96 -2.07
N LYS A 128 -14.15 0.53 -3.06
CA LYS A 128 -14.89 -0.74 -3.02
C LYS A 128 -13.95 -1.94 -2.92
N VAL A 129 -12.91 -1.99 -3.77
CA VAL A 129 -11.90 -3.05 -3.75
C VAL A 129 -11.15 -3.08 -2.43
N ARG A 130 -10.79 -1.92 -1.89
CA ARG A 130 -10.13 -1.82 -0.58
C ARG A 130 -10.99 -2.39 0.56
N GLN A 131 -12.31 -2.14 0.53
CA GLN A 131 -13.25 -2.69 1.52
C GLN A 131 -13.34 -4.22 1.41
N SER A 132 -13.54 -4.76 0.21
CA SER A 132 -13.59 -6.21 0.00
C SER A 132 -12.26 -6.90 0.32
N LEU A 133 -11.13 -6.23 0.03
CA LEU A 133 -9.80 -6.71 0.41
C LEU A 133 -9.61 -6.70 1.93
N GLN A 134 -10.12 -5.69 2.64
CA GLN A 134 -10.04 -5.63 4.10
C GLN A 134 -10.78 -6.80 4.76
N GLU A 135 -11.98 -7.13 4.30
CA GLU A 135 -12.74 -8.29 4.78
C GLU A 135 -11.98 -9.59 4.52
N THR A 136 -11.43 -9.72 3.31
CA THR A 136 -10.67 -10.91 2.89
C THR A 136 -9.38 -11.07 3.69
N VAL A 137 -8.61 -10.00 3.90
CA VAL A 137 -7.37 -10.03 4.69
C VAL A 137 -7.65 -10.34 6.16
N ARG A 138 -8.78 -9.88 6.73
CA ARG A 138 -9.21 -10.28 8.08
C ARG A 138 -9.49 -11.77 8.17
N SER A 139 -10.19 -12.32 7.18
CA SER A 139 -10.41 -13.77 7.06
C SER A 139 -9.09 -14.52 7.00
N PHE A 140 -8.16 -14.09 6.14
CA PHE A 140 -6.85 -14.72 6.01
C PHE A 140 -6.01 -14.63 7.26
N LYS A 141 -6.10 -13.53 8.01
CA LYS A 141 -5.40 -13.41 9.29
C LYS A 141 -5.82 -14.52 10.26
N VAL A 142 -7.13 -14.74 10.43
CA VAL A 142 -7.65 -15.82 11.30
C VAL A 142 -7.18 -17.18 10.79
N THR A 143 -7.31 -17.44 9.49
CA THR A 143 -6.83 -18.69 8.88
C THR A 143 -5.33 -18.90 9.07
N ASN A 144 -4.51 -17.84 8.98
CA ASN A 144 -3.06 -17.93 9.20
C ASN A 144 -2.71 -18.24 10.65
N GLU A 145 -3.44 -17.66 11.61
CA GLU A 145 -3.28 -17.97 13.03
C GLU A 145 -3.62 -19.44 13.33
N GLU A 146 -4.71 -19.96 12.74
CA GLU A 146 -5.08 -21.37 12.83
C GLU A 146 -4.06 -22.30 12.18
N LEU A 147 -3.52 -21.92 11.02
CA LEU A 147 -2.50 -22.72 10.32
C LEU A 147 -1.17 -22.73 11.07
N ALA A 148 -0.74 -21.58 11.61
CA ALA A 148 0.48 -21.49 12.41
C ALA A 148 0.41 -22.33 13.69
N ALA A 149 -0.80 -22.52 14.25
CA ALA A 149 -0.99 -23.39 15.42
C ALA A 149 -0.88 -24.89 15.10
N ARG A 150 -0.92 -25.30 13.82
CA ARG A 150 -0.91 -26.72 13.39
C ARG A 150 0.49 -27.31 13.13
N GLY A 151 1.54 -26.52 13.28
CA GLY A 151 2.94 -27.00 13.19
C GLY A 151 3.62 -26.83 11.80
N PRO A 152 4.87 -27.31 11.66
CA PRO A 152 5.89 -26.69 10.79
C PRO A 152 5.78 -26.93 9.27
N ASN A 153 4.87 -27.77 8.77
CA ASN A 153 4.84 -28.15 7.35
C ASN A 153 4.44 -27.02 6.37
N SER A 154 4.05 -25.84 6.86
CA SER A 154 3.67 -24.69 6.05
C SER A 154 4.16 -23.33 6.59
N ASP A 155 5.14 -23.33 7.49
CA ASP A 155 5.52 -22.13 8.25
C ASP A 155 5.95 -20.96 7.36
N GLN A 156 6.72 -21.21 6.29
CA GLN A 156 7.26 -20.12 5.47
C GLN A 156 6.18 -19.40 4.65
N ASP A 157 5.31 -20.16 3.97
CA ASP A 157 4.24 -19.58 3.14
C ASP A 157 3.16 -18.91 3.99
N VAL A 158 2.82 -19.51 5.14
CA VAL A 158 1.90 -18.91 6.12
C VAL A 158 2.50 -17.63 6.69
N ALA A 159 3.79 -17.63 7.05
CA ALA A 159 4.48 -16.44 7.56
C ALA A 159 4.51 -15.32 6.51
N ALA A 160 4.81 -15.63 5.24
CA ALA A 160 4.81 -14.66 4.15
C ALA A 160 3.43 -14.02 3.96
N CYS A 161 2.37 -14.84 3.94
CA CYS A 161 1.01 -14.32 3.86
C CYS A 161 0.62 -13.48 5.09
N ASN A 162 0.99 -13.94 6.29
CA ASN A 162 0.70 -13.22 7.53
C ASN A 162 1.38 -11.85 7.58
N ALA A 163 2.64 -11.77 7.14
CA ALA A 163 3.37 -10.51 7.01
C ALA A 163 2.67 -9.54 6.05
N ALA A 164 2.31 -10.02 4.84
CA ALA A 164 1.59 -9.20 3.86
C ALA A 164 0.21 -8.74 4.38
N CYS A 165 -0.53 -9.62 5.08
CA CYS A 165 -1.81 -9.29 5.69
C CYS A 165 -1.69 -8.21 6.77
N LYS A 166 -0.68 -8.31 7.65
CA LYS A 166 -0.42 -7.31 8.70
C LYS A 166 -0.13 -5.94 8.11
N GLU A 167 0.68 -5.89 7.07
CA GLU A 167 1.05 -4.64 6.41
C GLU A 167 -0.13 -4.00 5.66
N LEU A 168 -0.95 -4.80 4.96
CA LEU A 168 -2.20 -4.33 4.36
C LEU A 168 -3.16 -3.74 5.40
N LEU A 169 -3.36 -4.42 6.53
CA LEU A 169 -4.19 -3.91 7.63
C LEU A 169 -3.62 -2.63 8.24
N ARG A 170 -2.28 -2.50 8.31
CA ARG A 170 -1.62 -1.26 8.76
C ARG A 170 -1.89 -0.12 7.78
N LYS A 171 -1.75 -0.33 6.48
CA LYS A 171 -2.09 0.67 5.44
C LYS A 171 -3.57 1.08 5.49
N MET A 172 -4.47 0.16 5.77
CA MET A 172 -5.90 0.45 5.94
C MET A 172 -6.16 1.37 7.15
N LYS A 173 -5.44 1.18 8.26
CA LYS A 173 -5.55 2.02 9.46
C LYS A 173 -4.84 3.37 9.32
N GLY A 174 -3.76 3.43 8.54
CA GLY A 174 -2.88 4.61 8.38
C GLY A 174 -3.53 5.83 7.71
N ARG A 175 -4.78 5.73 7.26
CA ARG A 175 -5.58 6.85 6.75
C ARG A 175 -6.51 7.46 7.81
N GLY A 176 -6.15 7.31 9.08
CA GLY A 176 -6.76 8.05 10.18
C GLY A 176 -6.72 9.56 9.91
N VAL A 177 -7.73 10.27 10.42
CA VAL A 177 -7.90 11.72 10.34
C VAL A 177 -6.54 12.41 10.47
N PRO A 178 -6.20 13.40 9.63
CA PRO A 178 -4.91 14.08 9.69
C PRO A 178 -4.89 14.97 10.94
N TRP A 179 -4.76 14.36 12.11
CA TRP A 179 -4.76 15.01 13.41
C TRP A 179 -3.74 16.15 13.45
N LEU A 180 -2.61 15.99 12.77
CA LEU A 180 -1.62 17.06 12.62
C LEU A 180 -2.14 18.27 11.83
N ARG A 181 -2.94 18.06 10.78
CA ARG A 181 -3.58 19.15 10.02
C ARG A 181 -4.72 19.79 10.82
N LEU A 182 -5.52 18.99 11.53
CA LEU A 182 -6.55 19.50 12.43
C LEU A 182 -5.95 20.33 13.57
N LEU A 183 -4.85 19.86 14.16
CA LEU A 183 -4.07 20.57 15.17
C LEU A 183 -3.50 21.88 14.61
N LEU A 184 -2.94 21.86 13.40
CA LEU A 184 -2.44 23.06 12.71
C LEU A 184 -3.55 24.08 12.47
N VAL A 185 -4.71 23.63 11.98
CA VAL A 185 -5.88 24.50 11.78
C VAL A 185 -6.31 25.11 13.11
N LEU A 186 -6.42 24.31 14.17
CA LEU A 186 -6.76 24.81 15.52
C LEU A 186 -5.76 25.86 16.01
N LEU A 187 -4.45 25.63 15.81
CA LEU A 187 -3.39 26.58 16.16
C LEU A 187 -3.50 27.90 15.39
N VAL A 188 -3.79 27.86 14.09
CA VAL A 188 -4.01 29.05 13.27
C VAL A 188 -5.23 29.83 13.75
N PHE A 189 -6.32 29.14 14.09
CA PHE A 189 -7.51 29.78 14.67
C PHE A 189 -7.21 30.42 16.04
N ALA A 190 -6.49 29.72 16.91
CA ALA A 190 -6.11 30.25 18.22
C ALA A 190 -5.21 31.49 18.09
N ALA A 191 -4.21 31.45 17.22
CA ALA A 191 -3.32 32.59 16.96
C ALA A 191 -4.09 33.78 16.36
N GLY A 192 -5.01 33.51 15.42
CA GLY A 192 -5.87 34.53 14.82
C GLY A 192 -6.81 35.17 15.86
N PHE A 193 -7.39 34.38 16.75
CA PHE A 193 -8.22 34.86 17.85
C PHE A 193 -7.42 35.75 18.80
N LEU A 194 -6.24 35.31 19.23
CA LEU A 194 -5.35 36.10 20.09
C LEU A 194 -4.92 37.42 19.42
N LEU A 195 -4.59 37.39 18.12
CA LEU A 195 -4.20 38.59 17.38
C LEU A 195 -5.38 39.55 17.20
N HIS A 196 -6.59 39.03 16.96
CA HIS A 196 -7.79 39.84 16.86
C HIS A 196 -8.11 40.51 18.21
N ASP A 197 -8.08 39.72 19.29
CA ASP A 197 -8.35 40.18 20.65
C ASP A 197 -7.36 41.25 21.13
N VAL A 198 -6.06 41.09 20.84
CA VAL A 198 -5.04 42.12 21.12
C VAL A 198 -5.30 43.41 20.33
N ARG A 199 -5.76 43.30 19.07
CA ARG A 199 -6.07 44.47 18.23
C ARG A 199 -7.35 45.19 18.67
N THR A 200 -8.37 44.45 19.12
CA THR A 200 -9.65 45.04 19.55
C THR A 200 -9.60 45.61 20.96
N HIS A 201 -8.85 44.98 21.87
CA HIS A 201 -8.80 45.38 23.29
C HIS A 201 -7.55 46.20 23.67
N GLY A 202 -6.63 46.45 22.74
CA GLY A 202 -5.61 47.51 22.83
C GLY A 202 -4.56 47.37 23.95
N SER A 203 -4.54 46.29 24.73
CA SER A 203 -3.55 46.09 25.79
C SER A 203 -3.45 44.63 26.24
N PHE A 204 -2.22 44.12 26.36
CA PHE A 204 -1.88 42.86 27.02
C PHE A 204 -2.20 42.86 28.53
N GLN A 205 -2.64 43.98 29.11
CA GLN A 205 -2.93 44.09 30.55
C GLN A 205 -4.41 43.91 30.92
N ALA A 206 -5.35 43.78 29.96
CA ALA A 206 -6.78 43.77 30.29
C ALA A 206 -7.56 42.51 29.89
N VAL A 207 -6.92 41.44 29.40
CA VAL A 207 -7.65 40.28 28.88
C VAL A 207 -7.57 39.08 29.82
N SER A 208 -8.75 38.50 30.07
CA SER A 208 -9.04 37.23 30.76
C SER A 208 -8.15 36.03 30.39
N SER A 209 -7.33 36.12 29.33
CA SER A 209 -6.32 35.14 28.92
C SER A 209 -5.11 35.13 29.86
N ALA A 210 -4.68 36.27 30.42
CA ALA A 210 -3.62 36.32 31.43
C ALA A 210 -4.06 35.67 32.76
N ALA A 211 -5.31 35.88 33.16
CA ALA A 211 -5.89 35.25 34.34
C ALA A 211 -6.05 33.72 34.17
N LEU A 212 -6.46 33.26 32.98
CA LEU A 212 -6.57 31.83 32.66
C LEU A 212 -5.20 31.14 32.52
N LEU A 213 -4.19 31.82 31.97
CA LEU A 213 -2.81 31.32 31.92
C LEU A 213 -2.16 31.24 33.31
N HIS A 214 -2.50 32.17 34.19
CA HIS A 214 -2.05 32.17 35.59
C HIS A 214 -2.76 31.10 36.44
N SER A 215 -4.03 30.82 36.17
CA SER A 215 -4.80 29.78 36.90
C SER A 215 -4.49 28.35 36.45
N SER A 216 -3.87 28.16 35.29
CA SER A 216 -3.67 26.83 34.68
C SER A 216 -2.35 26.14 35.03
N GLY A 217 -1.43 26.80 35.76
CA GLY A 217 -0.16 26.20 36.19
C GLY A 217 0.80 25.82 35.04
N VAL A 218 0.55 26.28 33.81
CA VAL A 218 1.36 25.98 32.62
C VAL A 218 2.59 26.89 32.51
N LEU A 219 2.53 28.09 33.11
CA LEU A 219 3.60 29.09 33.05
C LEU A 219 4.94 28.60 33.67
N PRO A 220 4.96 27.93 34.84
CA PRO A 220 6.19 27.41 35.41
C PRO A 220 6.82 26.30 34.56
N ALA A 221 5.98 25.42 33.98
CA ALA A 221 6.42 24.32 33.13
C ALA A 221 6.98 24.84 31.79
N ALA A 222 6.34 25.86 31.20
CA ALA A 222 6.83 26.50 29.99
C ALA A 222 8.12 27.27 30.21
N GLN A 223 8.28 27.97 31.35
CA GLN A 223 9.53 28.63 31.71
C GLN A 223 10.67 27.63 31.97
N GLN A 224 10.39 26.50 32.64
CA GLN A 224 11.37 25.43 32.82
C GLN A 224 11.78 24.79 31.48
N ALA A 225 10.84 24.57 30.58
CA ALA A 225 11.12 24.04 29.25
C ALA A 225 11.96 25.04 28.42
N TRP A 226 11.64 26.33 28.49
CA TRP A 226 12.38 27.39 27.79
C TRP A 226 13.82 27.51 28.31
N GLN A 227 14.02 27.47 29.63
CA GLN A 227 15.34 27.47 30.25
C GLN A 227 16.20 26.28 29.80
N LYS A 228 15.61 25.07 29.73
CA LYS A 228 16.31 23.86 29.26
C LYS A 228 16.68 23.94 27.77
N VAL A 229 15.78 24.43 26.93
CA VAL A 229 16.03 24.59 25.49
C VAL A 229 17.09 25.66 25.23
N SER A 230 17.02 26.80 25.93
CA SER A 230 18.03 27.86 25.80
C SER A 230 19.43 27.40 26.21
N HIS A 231 19.52 26.55 27.25
CA HIS A 231 20.79 26.00 27.70
C HIS A 231 21.39 25.05 26.66
N CYS A 232 20.59 24.11 26.14
CA CYS A 232 21.03 23.20 25.06
C CYS A 232 21.44 23.95 23.78
N CYS A 233 20.73 25.03 23.43
CA CYS A 233 21.09 25.83 22.26
C CYS A 233 22.38 26.65 22.46
N LEU A 234 22.66 27.11 23.68
CA LEU A 234 23.91 27.82 24.02
C LEU A 234 25.12 26.88 24.10
N GLU A 235 24.94 25.66 24.60
CA GLU A 235 26.00 24.64 24.61
C GLU A 235 26.30 24.11 23.20
N GLY A 236 25.28 23.93 22.36
CA GLY A 236 25.44 23.52 20.96
C GLY A 236 26.14 24.56 20.06
N TYR A 237 26.21 25.82 20.49
CA TYR A 237 26.95 26.88 19.77
C TYR A 237 28.42 27.01 20.22
N ARG A 238 28.85 26.31 21.29
CA ARG A 238 30.18 26.48 21.88
C ARG A 238 31.23 25.44 21.46
N GLU A 239 30.84 24.38 20.75
CA GLU A 239 31.75 23.54 19.97
C GLU A 239 31.17 23.38 18.57
N PRO A 240 31.74 24.06 17.54
CA PRO A 240 32.94 23.51 16.92
C PRO A 240 33.84 24.58 16.27
N SER A 241 34.96 24.91 16.89
CA SER A 241 36.15 25.44 16.17
C SER A 241 37.31 25.59 17.13
N LEU A 242 38.25 24.64 17.09
CA LEU A 242 39.68 24.92 16.90
C LEU A 242 40.44 23.59 16.81
N LEU A 243 40.33 22.97 15.62
CA LEU A 243 41.33 22.03 15.12
C LEU A 243 42.30 22.84 14.23
N GLY A 244 43.54 23.00 14.69
CA GLY A 244 44.73 23.29 13.86
C GLY A 244 44.99 24.74 13.43
N THR A 245 46.13 25.32 13.84
CA THR A 245 47.39 25.34 13.06
C THR A 245 48.33 26.49 13.48
N HIS A 246 49.61 26.13 13.65
CA HIS A 246 50.85 26.86 13.36
C HIS A 246 51.26 28.17 14.08
N SER A 247 52.46 28.11 14.71
CA SER A 247 53.36 29.23 15.06
C SER A 247 53.76 30.09 13.85
N PRO A 248 54.26 31.34 14.06
CA PRO A 248 55.72 31.55 14.22
C PRO A 248 56.18 32.67 15.18
N ALA A 249 57.34 32.41 15.81
CA ALA A 249 58.54 33.23 16.10
C ALA A 249 58.55 34.76 16.39
N LEU A 250 59.32 35.07 17.47
CA LEU A 250 60.30 36.18 17.73
C LEU A 250 59.81 37.62 18.00
N PRO A 251 60.63 38.52 18.61
CA PRO A 251 61.79 38.34 19.52
C PRO A 251 61.75 39.22 20.79
N GLY A 252 62.59 38.91 21.77
CA GLY A 252 62.90 39.74 22.95
C GLY A 252 63.90 39.04 23.86
#